data_AF-A0A0E9WUV8-F1
#
_entry.id   AF-A0A0E9WUV8-F1
#
_cell.length_a   1.000
_cell.length_b   1.000
_cell.length_c   1.000
_cell.angle_alpha   90.00
_cell.angle_beta   90.00
_cell.angle_gamma   90.00
#
_symmetry.space_group_name_H-M   'P 1'
#
loop_
_entity.id
_entity.type
_entity.pdbx_description
1 polymer ?
#
loop_
_entity_poly.entity_id
_entity_poly.type
_entity_poly.pdbx_seq_one_letter_code
_entity_poly.pdbx_strand_id
1 'polypeptide(L)'
;MLFIIKRLTFLVSGSCQSMLRRNVLLCKRACTRPLDSRLVLGIETSCDDTGAAVMDETGRILGESSHTQKDVHLKTGGIIPVVAQRLHRENIARVVQEALDKSGIVPRDLSAVATTVKPGLALSLGIGLQYSLNFIQEHKMPFIPIHHMEAHALTVRMIQSVPFHFWFC
;
A
#
# COMPACT_ATOMS: atom_id res chain seq x y z
N MET A 1 7.05 -1.05 5.72
CA MET A 1 5.64 -1.16 6.13
C MET A 1 4.98 0.20 6.37
N LEU A 2 5.60 1.13 7.11
CA LEU A 2 5.06 2.46 7.45
C LEU A 2 5.01 3.53 6.32
N PHE A 3 5.19 3.13 5.06
CA PHE A 3 5.71 4.06 4.05
C PHE A 3 4.62 4.65 3.13
N ILE A 4 3.43 4.04 3.03
CA ILE A 4 2.47 4.27 1.94
C ILE A 4 1.64 5.59 2.05
N ILE A 5 1.85 6.40 3.08
CA ILE A 5 0.77 7.22 3.66
C ILE A 5 0.52 8.60 3.03
N LYS A 6 1.50 9.34 2.52
CA LYS A 6 1.26 10.76 2.15
C LYS A 6 1.07 11.09 0.67
N ARG A 7 1.18 10.13 -0.24
CA ARG A 7 0.67 10.35 -1.61
C ARG A 7 -0.86 10.33 -1.64
N LEU A 8 -1.46 9.66 -0.66
CA LEU A 8 -2.89 9.48 -0.51
C LEU A 8 -3.62 10.71 0.03
N THR A 9 -3.06 11.40 1.03
CA THR A 9 -3.72 12.61 1.57
C THR A 9 -3.93 13.66 0.48
N PHE A 10 -2.99 13.81 -0.46
CA PHE A 10 -3.06 14.82 -1.53
C PHE A 10 -3.98 14.43 -2.70
N LEU A 11 -4.06 13.15 -3.05
CA LEU A 11 -5.00 12.64 -4.07
C LEU A 11 -6.45 12.66 -3.59
N VAL A 12 -6.63 12.66 -2.27
CA VAL A 12 -7.91 12.49 -1.61
C VAL A 12 -8.44 13.83 -1.03
N SER A 13 -7.55 14.75 -0.66
CA SER A 13 -7.89 16.12 -0.23
C SER A 13 -8.10 17.07 -1.42
N GLY A 14 -9.00 16.76 -2.35
CA GLY A 14 -9.71 17.74 -3.20
C GLY A 14 -8.93 18.70 -4.13
N SER A 15 -7.61 18.79 -4.09
CA SER A 15 -6.86 19.85 -4.80
C SER A 15 -6.31 19.44 -6.17
N CYS A 16 -6.44 18.17 -6.57
CA CYS A 16 -5.90 17.67 -7.82
C CYS A 16 -6.94 16.91 -8.67
N GLN A 17 -8.10 17.51 -8.93
CA GLN A 17 -9.03 17.01 -9.95
C GLN A 17 -8.55 17.27 -11.39
N SER A 18 -7.48 18.06 -11.60
CA SER A 18 -7.01 18.45 -12.94
C SER A 18 -5.96 17.51 -13.54
N MET A 19 -5.18 16.77 -12.74
CA MET A 19 -4.03 16.00 -13.26
C MET A 19 -4.28 14.50 -13.47
N LEU A 20 -5.36 13.94 -12.91
CA LEU A 20 -5.74 12.53 -13.15
C LEU A 20 -6.43 12.25 -14.50
N ARG A 21 -6.68 13.28 -15.33
CA ARG A 21 -7.42 13.12 -16.58
C ARG A 21 -6.65 12.44 -17.72
N ARG A 22 -5.34 12.21 -17.61
CA ARG A 22 -4.55 11.71 -18.74
C ARG A 22 -4.14 10.24 -18.72
N ASN A 23 -4.12 9.54 -17.57
CA ASN A 23 -3.61 8.16 -17.54
C ASN A 23 -4.33 7.18 -16.59
N VAL A 24 -5.50 7.53 -16.04
CA VAL A 24 -6.34 6.56 -15.28
C VAL A 24 -7.44 6.03 -16.18
N LEU A 25 -7.07 5.10 -17.05
CA LEU A 25 -8.01 4.18 -17.69
C LEU A 25 -8.27 3.04 -16.69
N LEU A 26 -9.21 3.26 -15.77
CA LEU A 26 -10.29 2.31 -15.42
C LEU A 26 -11.08 2.87 -14.23
N CYS A 27 -12.41 2.84 -14.38
CA CYS A 27 -13.46 3.18 -13.40
C CYS A 27 -13.82 4.67 -13.22
N LYS A 28 -14.66 5.20 -14.13
CA LYS A 28 -15.40 6.48 -14.03
C LYS A 28 -16.59 6.44 -13.03
N ARG A 29 -16.52 5.71 -11.92
CA ARG A 29 -17.58 5.72 -10.91
C ARG A 29 -17.03 6.22 -9.58
N ALA A 30 -17.20 7.52 -9.35
CA ALA A 30 -17.10 8.11 -8.03
C ALA A 30 -18.10 7.38 -7.12
N CYS A 31 -17.59 6.57 -6.18
CA CYS A 31 -18.41 6.10 -5.08
C CYS A 31 -18.84 7.32 -4.26
N THR A 32 -20.11 7.73 -4.42
CA THR A 32 -20.77 8.75 -3.62
C THR A 32 -21.18 8.18 -2.26
N ARG A 33 -20.21 7.70 -1.48
CA ARG A 33 -20.42 7.37 -0.06
C ARG A 33 -19.83 8.50 0.78
N PRO A 34 -20.62 9.17 1.63
CA PRO A 34 -20.04 9.98 2.69
C PRO A 34 -19.44 9.00 3.69
N LEU A 35 -18.12 9.00 3.82
CA LEU A 35 -17.42 8.23 4.85
C LEU A 35 -16.66 9.22 5.73
N ASP A 36 -17.01 9.19 7.00
CA ASP A 36 -16.43 9.95 8.11
C ASP A 36 -14.93 9.66 8.36
N SER A 37 -14.30 8.83 7.54
CA SER A 37 -12.84 8.69 7.40
C SER A 37 -12.56 7.87 6.13
N ARG A 38 -11.49 8.21 5.40
CA ARG A 38 -11.11 7.52 4.16
C ARG A 38 -10.01 6.52 4.47
N LEU A 39 -10.43 5.26 4.60
CA LEU A 39 -9.56 4.15 4.96
C LEU A 39 -8.81 3.59 3.76
N VAL A 40 -7.53 3.27 3.95
CA VAL A 40 -6.66 2.74 2.90
C VAL A 40 -5.93 1.51 3.38
N LEU A 41 -5.90 0.47 2.54
CA LEU A 41 -5.04 -0.69 2.72
C LEU A 41 -3.71 -0.47 1.98
N GLY A 42 -2.61 -0.42 2.73
CA GLY A 42 -1.25 -0.39 2.20
C GLY A 42 -0.64 -1.79 2.12
N ILE A 43 0.01 -2.14 1.00
CA ILE A 43 0.73 -3.40 0.78
C ILE A 43 2.17 -3.13 0.33
N GLU A 44 3.14 -3.74 1.00
CA GLU A 44 4.58 -3.59 0.74
C GLU A 44 5.24 -4.96 0.54
N THR A 45 5.89 -5.16 -0.61
CA THR A 45 6.58 -6.41 -1.00
C THR A 45 7.84 -6.12 -1.83
N SER A 46 8.53 -5.00 -1.60
CA SER A 46 9.67 -4.57 -2.43
C SER A 46 10.88 -5.48 -2.36
N CYS A 47 11.14 -6.15 -1.23
CA CYS A 47 12.38 -6.88 -0.98
C CYS A 47 12.12 -8.27 -0.37
N ASP A 48 12.31 -8.41 0.95
CA ASP A 48 12.26 -9.66 1.72
C ASP A 48 11.24 -9.62 2.87
N ASP A 49 10.52 -8.51 3.05
CA ASP A 49 9.43 -8.38 4.00
C ASP A 49 8.09 -8.25 3.27
N THR A 50 7.09 -9.01 3.72
CA THR A 50 5.68 -8.83 3.30
C THR A 50 5.00 -8.02 4.38
N GLY A 51 4.48 -6.83 4.05
CA GLY A 51 3.78 -5.99 5.00
C GLY A 51 2.42 -5.54 4.50
N ALA A 52 1.46 -5.43 5.41
CA ALA A 52 0.16 -4.80 5.17
C ALA A 52 -0.25 -3.92 6.35
N ALA A 53 -0.93 -2.80 6.06
CA ALA A 53 -1.47 -1.90 7.08
C ALA A 53 -2.76 -1.22 6.62
N VAL A 54 -3.70 -1.02 7.53
CA VAL A 54 -4.94 -0.24 7.34
C VAL A 54 -4.79 1.10 8.05
N MET A 55 -5.08 2.19 7.35
CA MET A 55 -4.80 3.54 7.82
C MET A 55 -5.92 4.51 7.46
N ASP A 56 -6.10 5.53 8.28
CA ASP A 56 -7.05 6.63 8.03
C ASP A 56 -6.40 7.81 7.27
N GLU A 57 -7.21 8.80 6.91
CA GLU A 57 -6.76 10.01 6.22
C GLU A 57 -5.85 10.90 7.06
N THR A 58 -5.87 10.75 8.39
CA THR A 58 -4.98 11.48 9.30
C THR A 58 -3.60 10.84 9.36
N GLY A 59 -3.45 9.63 8.82
CA GLY A 59 -2.22 8.85 8.82
C GLY A 59 -2.06 7.98 10.06
N ARG A 60 -3.12 7.77 10.85
CA ARG A 60 -3.11 6.79 11.94
C ARG A 60 -3.21 5.38 11.38
N ILE A 61 -2.40 4.48 11.94
CA ILE A 61 -2.47 3.05 11.65
C ILE A 61 -3.52 2.43 12.56
N LEU A 62 -4.55 1.84 11.96
CA LEU A 62 -5.62 1.14 12.66
C LEU A 62 -5.27 -0.34 12.89
N GLY A 63 -4.50 -0.94 11.98
CA GLY A 63 -4.00 -2.30 12.10
C GLY A 63 -2.87 -2.57 11.12
N GLU A 64 -1.88 -3.35 11.54
CA GLU A 64 -0.76 -3.73 10.69
C GLU A 64 -0.27 -5.16 10.96
N SER A 65 0.28 -5.79 9.93
CA SER A 65 0.97 -7.07 10.06
C SER A 65 2.14 -7.17 9.08
N SER A 66 3.20 -7.85 9.50
CA SER A 66 4.36 -8.15 8.68
C SER A 66 4.78 -9.61 8.80
N HIS A 67 5.40 -10.11 7.74
CA HIS A 67 6.14 -11.36 7.75
C HIS A 67 7.52 -11.12 7.13
N THR A 68 8.56 -11.37 7.93
CA THR A 68 9.96 -11.23 7.50
C THR A 68 10.53 -12.55 7.02
N GLN A 69 11.34 -12.51 5.96
CA GLN A 69 12.04 -13.66 5.40
C GLN A 69 13.50 -13.76 5.88
N LYS A 70 13.91 -12.91 6.84
CA LYS A 70 15.29 -12.77 7.30
C LYS A 70 15.94 -14.11 7.67
N ASP A 71 15.26 -14.96 8.44
CA ASP A 71 15.80 -16.25 8.88
C ASP A 71 16.04 -17.24 7.74
N VAL A 72 15.29 -17.11 6.64
CA VAL A 72 15.49 -17.93 5.44
C VAL A 72 16.72 -17.43 4.69
N HIS A 73 16.82 -16.11 4.46
CA HIS A 73 17.91 -15.53 3.67
C HIS A 73 19.24 -15.47 4.41
N LEU A 74 19.23 -15.47 5.75
CA LEU A 74 20.43 -15.64 6.57
C LEU A 74 21.10 -16.99 6.34
N LYS A 75 20.32 -18.06 6.15
CA LYS A 75 20.85 -19.41 5.88
C LYS A 75 21.45 -19.53 4.49
N THR A 76 20.97 -18.75 3.53
CA THR A 76 21.44 -18.76 2.14
C THR A 76 22.53 -17.73 1.87
N GLY A 77 22.92 -16.91 2.85
CA GLY A 77 23.95 -15.88 2.70
C GLY A 77 23.52 -14.67 1.87
N GLY A 78 22.21 -14.49 1.64
CA GLY A 78 21.68 -13.41 0.83
C GLY A 78 20.27 -13.69 0.30
N ILE A 79 19.66 -12.64 -0.26
CA ILE A 79 18.30 -12.70 -0.79
C ILE A 79 18.30 -13.38 -2.16
N ILE A 80 17.66 -14.53 -2.24
CA ILE A 80 17.43 -15.24 -3.50
C ILE A 80 16.07 -14.80 -4.07
N PRO A 81 16.00 -14.09 -5.21
CA PRO A 81 14.76 -13.47 -5.70
C PRO A 81 13.58 -14.45 -5.89
N VAL A 82 13.86 -15.67 -6.36
CA VAL A 82 12.84 -16.71 -6.56
C VAL A 82 12.28 -17.23 -5.23
N VAL A 83 13.14 -17.37 -4.22
CA VAL A 83 12.72 -17.74 -2.85
C VAL A 83 11.89 -16.63 -2.24
N ALA A 84 12.33 -15.38 -2.38
CA ALA A 84 11.59 -14.23 -1.87
C ALA A 84 10.19 -14.12 -2.49
N GLN A 85 10.10 -14.26 -3.81
CA GLN A 85 8.82 -14.28 -4.53
C GLN A 85 7.87 -15.36 -3.98
N ARG A 86 8.38 -16.60 -3.78
CA ARG A 86 7.57 -17.70 -3.25
C ARG A 86 7.06 -17.39 -1.84
N LEU A 87 7.93 -16.88 -0.97
CA LEU A 87 7.56 -16.54 0.41
C LEU A 87 6.55 -15.39 0.47
N HIS A 88 6.65 -14.38 -0.40
CA HIS A 88 5.60 -13.37 -0.53
C HIS A 88 4.27 -13.98 -0.93
N ARG A 89 4.25 -14.87 -1.92
CA ARG A 89 3.02 -15.52 -2.40
C ARG A 89 2.34 -16.34 -1.31
N GLU A 90 3.12 -17.05 -0.51
CA GLU A 90 2.62 -17.88 0.59
C GLU A 90 2.05 -17.05 1.75
N ASN A 91 2.59 -15.84 1.99
CA ASN A 91 2.26 -15.05 3.19
C ASN A 91 1.33 -13.87 2.94
N ILE A 92 1.25 -13.33 1.72
CA ILE A 92 0.54 -12.07 1.46
C ILE A 92 -0.93 -12.09 1.89
N ALA A 93 -1.65 -13.18 1.63
CA ALA A 93 -3.06 -13.30 2.02
C ALA A 93 -3.23 -13.29 3.55
N ARG A 94 -2.36 -14.04 4.26
CA ARG A 94 -2.36 -14.08 5.73
C ARG A 94 -2.04 -12.72 6.33
N VAL A 95 -1.00 -12.05 5.81
CA VAL A 95 -0.55 -10.74 6.30
C VAL A 95 -1.62 -9.67 6.10
N VAL A 96 -2.30 -9.66 4.95
CA VAL A 96 -3.40 -8.72 4.68
C VAL A 96 -4.60 -9.01 5.57
N GLN A 97 -4.98 -10.28 5.74
CA GLN A 97 -6.08 -10.66 6.63
C GLN A 97 -5.81 -10.25 8.07
N GLU A 98 -4.61 -10.52 8.59
CA GLU A 98 -4.22 -10.11 9.95
C GLU A 98 -4.25 -8.60 10.15
N ALA A 99 -3.87 -7.81 9.13
CA ALA A 99 -3.96 -6.36 9.21
C ALA A 99 -5.41 -5.88 9.26
N LEU A 100 -6.30 -6.50 8.47
CA LEU A 100 -7.75 -6.22 8.50
C LEU A 100 -8.35 -6.60 9.85
N ASP A 101 -8.06 -7.80 10.35
CA ASP A 101 -8.56 -8.31 11.62
C ASP A 101 -8.14 -7.41 12.79
N LYS A 102 -6.86 -7.00 12.84
CA LYS A 102 -6.34 -6.07 13.84
C LYS A 102 -6.99 -4.69 13.77
N SER A 103 -7.34 -4.24 12.56
CA SER A 103 -8.02 -2.95 12.36
C SER A 103 -9.51 -2.99 12.67
N GLY A 104 -10.13 -4.17 12.72
CA GLY A 104 -11.58 -4.33 12.85
C GLY A 104 -12.38 -3.87 11.62
N ILE A 105 -11.70 -3.56 10.50
CA ILE A 105 -12.31 -3.03 9.29
C ILE A 105 -12.63 -4.17 8.31
N VAL A 106 -13.85 -4.15 7.77
CA VAL A 106 -14.21 -5.06 6.68
C VAL A 106 -13.76 -4.48 5.33
N PRO A 107 -13.37 -5.33 4.35
CA PRO A 107 -12.89 -4.86 3.04
C PRO A 107 -13.81 -3.88 2.31
N ARG A 108 -15.12 -3.91 2.59
CA ARG A 108 -16.13 -3.02 1.97
C ARG A 108 -16.06 -1.57 2.43
N ASP A 109 -15.40 -1.31 3.55
CA ASP A 109 -15.25 0.02 4.14
C ASP A 109 -13.94 0.69 3.70
N LEU A 110 -13.05 -0.07 3.05
CA LEU A 110 -11.85 0.48 2.44
C LEU A 110 -12.20 1.36 1.25
N SER A 111 -11.55 2.52 1.19
CA SER A 111 -11.70 3.49 0.11
C SER A 111 -10.70 3.26 -1.03
N ALA A 112 -9.54 2.64 -0.76
CA ALA A 112 -8.52 2.34 -1.76
C ALA A 112 -7.56 1.24 -1.30
N VAL A 113 -6.86 0.62 -2.26
CA VAL A 113 -5.66 -0.18 -2.02
C VAL A 113 -4.46 0.52 -2.61
N ALA A 114 -3.40 0.63 -1.83
CA ALA A 114 -2.14 1.25 -2.21
C ALA A 114 -0.99 0.27 -2.08
N THR A 115 -0.22 0.09 -3.14
CA THR A 115 0.77 -0.99 -3.21
C THR A 115 2.07 -0.47 -3.78
N THR A 116 3.18 -0.89 -3.17
CA THR A 116 4.52 -0.56 -3.68
C THR A 116 4.76 -1.24 -5.02
N VAL A 117 5.04 -0.43 -6.05
CA VAL A 117 5.29 -0.91 -7.42
C VAL A 117 6.72 -0.66 -7.90
N LYS A 118 7.51 0.15 -7.18
CA LYS A 118 8.93 0.43 -7.48
C LYS A 118 9.59 1.27 -6.38
N PRO A 119 10.94 1.34 -6.33
CA PRO A 119 11.87 0.30 -6.76
C PRO A 119 11.75 -0.93 -5.86
N GLY A 120 12.36 -2.04 -6.29
CA GLY A 120 12.37 -3.30 -5.56
C GLY A 120 12.70 -4.47 -6.47
N LEU A 121 12.72 -5.68 -5.91
CA LEU A 121 12.88 -6.92 -6.66
C LEU A 121 11.64 -7.14 -7.53
N ALA A 122 11.81 -7.15 -8.85
CA ALA A 122 10.70 -7.26 -9.81
C ALA A 122 9.79 -8.46 -9.54
N LEU A 123 10.37 -9.61 -9.17
CA LEU A 123 9.62 -10.83 -8.85
C LEU A 123 8.76 -10.68 -7.59
N SER A 124 9.26 -9.96 -6.57
CA SER A 124 8.53 -9.69 -5.32
C SER A 124 7.44 -8.62 -5.52
N LEU A 125 7.75 -7.53 -6.22
CA LEU A 125 6.78 -6.47 -6.55
C LEU A 125 5.59 -7.02 -7.34
N GLY A 126 5.83 -7.96 -8.26
CA GLY A 126 4.78 -8.62 -9.03
C GLY A 126 3.76 -9.36 -8.17
N ILE A 127 4.17 -9.93 -7.02
CA ILE A 127 3.25 -10.61 -6.11
C ILE A 127 2.31 -9.61 -5.42
N GLY A 128 2.86 -8.54 -4.87
CA GLY A 128 2.07 -7.47 -4.25
C GLY A 128 1.07 -6.86 -5.23
N LEU A 129 1.53 -6.54 -6.44
CA LEU A 129 0.68 -5.99 -7.50
C LEU A 129 -0.44 -6.96 -7.89
N GLN A 130 -0.13 -8.22 -8.17
CA GLN A 130 -1.13 -9.21 -8.58
C GLN A 130 -2.20 -9.41 -7.51
N TYR A 131 -1.78 -9.54 -6.24
CA TYR A 131 -2.72 -9.66 -5.13
C TYR A 131 -3.64 -8.45 -5.03
N SER A 132 -3.08 -7.25 -5.15
CA SER A 132 -3.82 -5.99 -5.06
C SER A 132 -4.83 -5.86 -6.21
N LEU A 133 -4.44 -6.20 -7.44
CA LEU A 133 -5.33 -6.18 -8.60
C LEU A 133 -6.50 -7.17 -8.45
N ASN A 134 -6.25 -8.35 -7.88
CA ASN A 134 -7.33 -9.31 -7.59
C ASN A 134 -8.28 -8.75 -6.51
N PHE A 135 -7.73 -8.19 -5.43
CA PHE A 135 -8.49 -7.62 -4.31
C PHE A 135 -9.39 -6.46 -4.75
N ILE A 136 -8.88 -5.54 -5.57
CA ILE A 136 -9.69 -4.42 -6.09
C ILE A 136 -10.75 -4.88 -7.09
N GLN A 137 -10.53 -5.97 -7.84
CA GLN A 137 -11.52 -6.52 -8.75
C GLN A 137 -12.69 -7.11 -7.98
N GLU A 138 -12.41 -7.80 -6.87
CA GLU A 138 -13.42 -8.36 -5.97
C GLU A 138 -14.24 -7.26 -5.28
N HIS A 139 -13.58 -6.25 -4.73
CA HIS A 139 -14.23 -5.24 -3.90
C HIS A 139 -14.55 -3.91 -4.62
N LYS A 140 -14.22 -3.78 -5.90
CA LYS A 140 -14.51 -2.63 -6.78
C LYS A 140 -14.03 -1.28 -6.23
N MET A 141 -12.79 -1.24 -5.76
CA MET A 141 -12.16 -0.03 -5.20
C MET A 141 -10.99 0.47 -6.04
N PRO A 142 -10.59 1.75 -5.93
CA PRO A 142 -9.44 2.29 -6.66
C PRO A 142 -8.11 1.70 -6.20
N PHE A 143 -7.15 1.67 -7.13
CA PHE A 143 -5.77 1.25 -6.92
C PHE A 143 -4.81 2.43 -6.97
N ILE A 144 -3.83 2.45 -6.07
CA ILE A 144 -2.86 3.53 -5.95
C ILE A 144 -1.45 2.96 -6.02
N PRO A 145 -0.70 3.23 -7.10
CA PRO A 145 0.68 2.82 -7.22
C PRO A 145 1.58 3.69 -6.33
N ILE A 146 2.41 3.03 -5.51
CA ILE A 146 3.32 3.67 -4.56
C ILE A 146 4.77 3.48 -4.99
N HIS A 147 5.55 4.55 -4.88
CA HIS A 147 6.99 4.52 -5.00
C HIS A 147 7.64 4.36 -3.61
N HIS A 148 8.37 3.27 -3.40
CA HIS A 148 9.02 2.88 -2.15
C HIS A 148 9.86 4.03 -1.55
N MET A 149 10.71 4.70 -2.33
CA MET A 149 11.52 5.80 -1.81
C MET A 149 10.72 7.07 -1.44
N GLU A 150 9.70 7.44 -2.23
CA GLU A 150 8.81 8.57 -1.90
C GLU A 150 8.06 8.28 -0.60
N ALA A 151 7.59 7.04 -0.49
CA ALA A 151 6.92 6.49 0.68
C ALA A 151 7.84 6.57 1.93
N HIS A 152 9.10 6.18 1.80
CA HIS A 152 10.14 6.33 2.84
C HIS A 152 10.36 7.79 3.26
N ALA A 153 10.50 8.72 2.30
CA ALA A 153 10.71 10.14 2.60
C ALA A 153 9.54 10.77 3.36
N LEU A 154 8.33 10.21 3.20
CA LEU A 154 7.11 10.73 3.77
C LEU A 154 6.77 10.21 5.17
N THR A 155 7.52 9.25 5.71
CA THR A 155 7.23 8.69 7.06
C THR A 155 7.46 9.68 8.18
N VAL A 156 8.46 10.56 8.07
CA VAL A 156 8.68 11.68 9.02
C VAL A 156 7.40 12.45 9.28
N ARG A 157 6.58 12.54 8.24
CA ARG A 157 5.38 13.34 8.16
C ARG A 157 4.19 12.69 8.89
N MET A 158 4.32 11.44 9.37
CA MET A 158 3.36 10.78 10.27
C MET A 158 3.54 11.23 11.72
N ILE A 159 4.78 11.54 12.12
CA ILE A 159 5.13 11.90 13.49
C ILE A 159 5.04 13.42 13.67
N GLN A 160 5.47 14.16 12.66
CA GLN A 160 5.54 15.62 12.70
C GLN A 160 4.91 16.26 11.46
N SER A 161 4.23 17.39 11.66
CA SER A 161 3.69 18.20 10.56
C SER A 161 4.80 18.99 9.88
N VAL A 162 5.54 18.33 8.97
CA VAL A 162 6.53 19.01 8.13
C VAL A 162 5.85 19.55 6.87
N PRO A 163 5.98 20.86 6.58
CA PRO A 163 5.48 21.45 5.34
C PRO A 163 6.22 20.89 4.12
N PHE A 164 5.47 20.58 3.06
CA PHE A 164 6.02 19.97 1.85
C PHE A 164 6.49 21.08 0.90
N HIS A 165 7.80 21.25 0.76
CA HIS A 165 8.40 22.35 -0.03
C HIS A 165 8.87 21.94 -1.43
N PHE A 166 8.52 20.75 -1.94
CA PHE A 166 8.99 20.29 -3.25
C PHE A 166 7.87 20.02 -4.26
N TRP A 167 8.05 20.59 -5.45
CA TRP A 167 7.24 20.38 -6.65
C TRP A 167 7.68 19.08 -7.34
N PHE A 168 7.04 17.97 -7.02
CA PHE A 168 7.02 16.81 -7.90
C PHE A 168 5.55 16.46 -8.15
N CYS A 169 5.04 16.95 -9.28
CA CYS A 169 3.85 16.45 -9.96
C CYS A 169 4.24 15.24 -10.80
#